data_AF-A0A1Y1KU42-F1
#
_entry.id   AF-A0A1Y1KU42-F1
#
_cell.length_a   1.000
_cell.length_b   1.000
_cell.length_c   1.000
_cell.angle_alpha   90.00
_cell.angle_beta   90.00
_cell.angle_gamma   90.00
#
_symmetry.space_group_name_H-M   'P 1'
#
loop_
_entity.id
_entity.type
_entity.pdbx_description
1 polymer ?
#
loop_
_entity_poly.entity_id
_entity_poly.type
_entity_poly.pdbx_seq_one_letter_code
_entity_poly.pdbx_strand_id
1 'polypeptide(L)'
;HNVRIWGSENPHMMVQVQRDSPKLNVFCAISRQKIYGPFFFGEATITGTSYLDTLQQWLFPQLTHDEPENFIFQQDGAPPHWHNEVRDWLNLTVPYRWIGRKGPNDRACFAWPPRSPDLTPCDFYLWGFIKDRVYVPPLPADLPDLRNRIETAVAAITNETLIKVWEELAYRLDVCQVTNGAHIEHL
;
A
#
# COMPACT_ATOMS: atom_id res chain seq x y z
N HIS A 1 3.09 16.02 -9.51
CA HIS A 1 4.12 15.58 -8.55
C HIS A 1 3.71 16.18 -7.21
N ASN A 2 3.06 15.41 -6.35
CA ASN A 2 2.58 15.92 -5.06
C ASN A 2 3.68 15.62 -4.03
N VAL A 3 4.47 16.64 -3.70
CA VAL A 3 5.36 16.62 -2.54
C VAL A 3 4.51 17.11 -1.37
N ARG A 4 4.21 16.22 -0.41
CA ARG A 4 3.67 16.61 0.90
C ARG A 4 4.77 16.39 1.93
N ILE A 5 5.26 17.47 2.51
CA ILE A 5 6.15 17.47 3.67
C ILE A 5 5.25 17.43 4.90
N TRP A 6 5.35 16.39 5.72
CA TRP A 6 4.65 16.30 7.00
C TRP A 6 5.68 16.29 8.12
N GLY A 7 5.45 17.12 9.13
CA GLY A 7 6.20 17.20 10.38
C GLY A 7 5.29 17.80 11.46
N SER A 8 5.51 17.44 12.72
CA SER A 8 4.73 17.95 13.86
C SER A 8 4.94 19.45 14.11
N GLU A 9 6.01 20.03 13.56
CA GLU A 9 6.21 21.47 13.42
C GLU A 9 6.57 21.80 11.98
N ASN A 10 6.13 22.97 11.51
CA ASN A 10 6.38 23.48 10.16
C ASN A 10 7.88 23.75 9.97
N PRO A 11 8.64 22.92 9.21
CA PRO A 11 10.05 23.17 9.04
C PRO A 11 10.17 24.30 8.02
N HIS A 12 10.66 25.47 8.44
CA HIS A 12 11.05 26.57 7.53
C HIS A 12 12.24 26.20 6.60
N MET A 13 12.47 24.91 6.33
CA MET A 13 13.44 24.41 5.37
C MET A 13 12.82 24.29 3.98
N MET A 14 13.26 25.15 3.08
CA MET A 14 13.17 24.91 1.64
C MET A 14 14.19 23.83 1.26
N VAL A 15 13.78 22.57 1.25
CA VAL A 15 14.59 21.49 0.67
C VAL A 15 14.43 21.53 -0.84
N GLN A 16 15.48 21.93 -1.56
CA GLN A 16 15.54 21.77 -3.02
C GLN A 16 15.57 20.27 -3.35
N VAL A 17 14.43 19.73 -3.79
CA VAL A 17 14.36 18.35 -4.29
C VAL A 17 14.90 18.33 -5.71
N GLN A 18 16.06 17.70 -5.91
CA GLN A 18 16.57 17.38 -7.23
C GLN A 18 15.55 16.49 -7.96
N ARG A 19 15.05 16.94 -9.12
CA ARG A 19 13.97 16.26 -9.87
C ARG A 19 14.28 14.80 -10.21
N ASP A 20 15.56 14.49 -10.37
CA ASP A 20 16.08 13.18 -10.80
C ASP A 20 16.93 12.49 -9.72
N SER A 21 16.58 12.66 -8.44
CA SER A 21 17.18 11.83 -7.39
C SER A 21 16.88 10.34 -7.67
N PRO A 22 17.83 9.42 -7.43
CA PRO A 22 17.56 7.98 -7.49
C PRO A 22 16.36 7.62 -6.61
N LYS A 23 15.46 6.75 -7.10
CA LYS A 23 14.23 6.35 -6.39
C LYS A 23 14.15 4.84 -6.28
N LEU A 24 13.54 4.35 -5.20
CA LEU A 24 13.10 2.97 -5.09
C LEU A 24 11.58 2.94 -5.21
N ASN A 25 11.09 2.06 -6.07
CA ASN A 25 9.69 1.68 -6.11
C ASN A 25 9.51 0.44 -5.24
N VAL A 26 8.60 0.52 -4.27
CA VAL A 26 8.40 -0.51 -3.25
C VAL A 26 6.94 -0.94 -3.24
N PHE A 27 6.70 -2.24 -3.17
CA PHE A 27 5.40 -2.85 -2.97
C PHE A 27 5.36 -3.60 -1.64
N CYS A 28 4.27 -3.41 -0.90
CA CYS A 28 3.94 -4.17 0.29
C CYS A 28 2.45 -4.50 0.27
N ALA A 29 2.08 -5.64 0.85
CA ALA A 29 0.71 -5.95 1.23
C ALA A 29 0.66 -6.20 2.74
N ILE A 30 -0.47 -5.88 3.35
CA ILE A 30 -0.68 -5.97 4.80
C ILE A 30 -1.97 -6.74 5.08
N SER A 31 -1.89 -7.68 6.02
CA SER A 31 -3.03 -8.35 6.62
C SER A 31 -3.04 -8.10 8.13
N ARG A 32 -4.10 -8.56 8.81
CA ARG A 32 -4.19 -8.53 10.28
C ARG A 32 -3.03 -9.27 10.97
N GLN A 33 -2.45 -10.27 10.28
CA GLN A 33 -1.48 -11.18 10.88
C GLN A 33 -0.06 -10.93 10.39
N LYS A 34 0.11 -10.38 9.19
CA LYS A 34 1.42 -10.34 8.53
C LYS A 34 1.55 -9.18 7.53
N ILE A 35 2.79 -8.70 7.38
CA ILE A 35 3.20 -7.90 6.22
C ILE A 35 3.86 -8.80 5.19
N TYR A 36 3.40 -8.72 3.94
CA TYR A 36 4.09 -9.25 2.78
C TYR A 36 4.90 -8.12 2.18
N GLY A 37 6.22 -8.19 2.30
CA GLY A 37 7.13 -7.17 1.76
C GLY A 37 8.29 -6.84 2.67
N PRO A 38 9.14 -5.91 2.25
CA PRO A 38 9.03 -5.13 1.00
C PRO A 38 9.43 -5.93 -0.25
N PHE A 39 8.74 -5.69 -1.37
CA PHE A 39 9.19 -6.05 -2.73
C PHE A 39 9.71 -4.79 -3.42
N PHE A 40 10.87 -4.87 -4.07
CA PHE A 40 11.48 -3.74 -4.76
C PHE A 40 11.44 -3.96 -6.26
N PHE A 41 10.76 -3.06 -6.98
CA PHE A 41 10.78 -3.10 -8.44
C PHE A 41 12.16 -2.71 -8.97
N GLY A 42 12.59 -3.38 -10.04
CA GLY A 42 13.81 -3.03 -10.76
C GLY A 42 13.65 -1.82 -11.70
N GLU A 43 12.42 -1.48 -12.05
CA GLU A 43 12.11 -0.40 -12.99
C GLU A 43 11.66 0.89 -12.30
N ALA A 44 11.92 2.02 -12.96
CA ALA A 44 11.60 3.35 -12.44
C ALA A 44 10.09 3.69 -12.53
N THR A 45 9.35 3.06 -13.45
CA THR A 45 7.91 3.30 -13.65
C THR A 45 7.17 1.97 -13.63
N ILE A 46 6.31 1.78 -12.64
CA ILE A 46 5.47 0.58 -12.54
C ILE A 46 4.41 0.63 -13.63
N THR A 47 4.38 -0.40 -14.47
CA THR A 47 3.36 -0.64 -15.50
C THR A 47 2.33 -1.67 -15.01
N GLY A 48 1.19 -1.78 -15.71
CA GLY A 48 0.20 -2.83 -15.43
C GLY A 48 0.79 -4.24 -15.51
N THR A 49 1.67 -4.49 -16.48
CA THR A 49 2.38 -5.77 -16.64
C THR A 49 3.31 -6.06 -15.47
N SER A 50 4.18 -5.12 -15.10
CA SER A 50 5.10 -5.30 -13.96
C SER A 50 4.38 -5.51 -12.63
N TYR A 51 3.23 -4.86 -12.47
CA TYR A 51 2.36 -5.05 -11.32
C TYR A 51 1.74 -6.44 -11.33
N LEU A 52 1.22 -6.89 -12.47
CA LEU A 52 0.69 -8.24 -12.63
C LEU A 52 1.74 -9.32 -12.33
N ASP A 53 2.97 -9.15 -12.83
CA ASP A 53 4.08 -10.05 -12.55
C ASP A 53 4.37 -10.12 -11.05
N THR A 54 4.35 -8.98 -10.36
CA THR A 54 4.51 -8.93 -8.90
C THR A 54 3.39 -9.68 -8.17
N LEU A 55 2.14 -9.55 -8.63
CA LEU A 55 1.02 -10.30 -8.05
C LEU A 55 1.19 -11.81 -8.27
N GLN A 56 1.48 -12.23 -9.51
CA GLN A 56 1.54 -13.63 -9.92
C GLN A 56 2.74 -14.38 -9.34
N GLN A 57 3.91 -13.76 -9.40
CA GLN A 57 5.18 -14.42 -9.11
C GLN A 57 5.62 -14.24 -7.66
N TRP A 58 5.20 -13.15 -7.01
CA TRP A 58 5.67 -12.82 -5.67
C TRP A 58 4.55 -12.83 -4.62
N LEU A 59 3.45 -12.09 -4.79
CA LEU A 59 2.46 -11.96 -3.71
C LEU A 59 1.55 -13.18 -3.56
N PHE A 60 0.83 -13.58 -4.61
CA PHE A 60 -0.20 -14.62 -4.51
C PHE A 60 0.32 -16.02 -4.15
N PRO A 61 1.54 -16.44 -4.54
CA PRO A 61 2.12 -17.67 -4.02
C PRO A 61 2.23 -17.68 -2.50
N GLN A 62 2.61 -16.54 -1.89
CA GLN A 62 2.69 -16.39 -0.44
C GLN A 62 1.29 -16.36 0.21
N LEU A 63 0.35 -15.62 -0.38
CA LEU A 63 -1.03 -15.59 0.11
C LEU A 63 -1.69 -16.97 0.07
N THR A 64 -1.51 -17.71 -1.03
CA THR A 64 -2.08 -19.05 -1.19
C THR A 64 -1.41 -20.05 -0.24
N HIS A 65 -0.13 -19.85 0.09
CA HIS A 65 0.56 -20.69 1.07
C HIS A 65 0.05 -20.44 2.50
N ASP A 66 -0.11 -19.17 2.88
CA ASP A 66 -0.51 -18.78 4.23
C ASP A 66 -2.04 -18.97 4.45
N GLU A 67 -2.87 -18.63 3.47
CA GLU A 67 -4.34 -18.57 3.55
C GLU A 67 -5.00 -19.01 2.21
N PRO A 68 -4.92 -20.30 1.81
CA PRO A 68 -5.22 -20.77 0.45
C PRO A 68 -6.59 -20.36 -0.13
N GLU A 69 -7.62 -20.24 0.71
CA GLU A 69 -8.98 -19.89 0.27
C GLU A 69 -9.62 -18.73 1.05
N ASN A 70 -8.89 -18.15 2.01
CA ASN A 70 -9.49 -17.33 3.06
C ASN A 70 -8.94 -15.89 3.12
N PHE A 71 -8.79 -15.27 1.95
CA PHE A 71 -8.49 -13.84 1.87
C PHE A 71 -9.36 -13.13 0.83
N ILE A 72 -9.54 -11.84 1.06
CA ILE A 72 -10.03 -10.87 0.09
C ILE A 72 -8.86 -9.92 -0.22
N PHE A 73 -8.47 -9.83 -1.50
CA PHE A 73 -7.40 -8.94 -1.93
C PHE A 73 -7.93 -7.53 -2.21
N GLN A 74 -7.41 -6.50 -1.54
CA GLN A 74 -7.78 -5.11 -1.79
C GLN A 74 -6.62 -4.34 -2.42
N GLN A 75 -6.91 -3.57 -3.48
CA GLN A 75 -5.99 -2.65 -4.13
C GLN A 75 -6.64 -1.28 -4.32
N ASP A 76 -5.83 -0.22 -4.38
CA ASP A 76 -6.31 1.14 -4.62
C ASP A 76 -6.60 1.42 -6.12
N GLY A 77 -6.88 2.69 -6.44
CA GLY A 77 -7.18 3.12 -7.80
C GLY A 77 -5.98 3.50 -8.66
N ALA A 78 -4.74 3.16 -8.30
CA ALA A 78 -3.56 3.54 -9.08
C ALA A 78 -3.63 3.00 -10.53
N PRO A 79 -3.11 3.73 -11.54
CA PRO A 79 -3.24 3.33 -12.94
C PRO A 79 -2.81 1.89 -13.26
N PRO A 80 -1.69 1.37 -12.73
CA PRO A 80 -1.29 -0.03 -12.96
C PRO A 80 -2.32 -1.06 -12.46
N HIS A 81 -3.02 -0.76 -11.36
CA HIS A 81 -4.00 -1.67 -10.74
C HIS A 81 -5.29 -1.78 -11.57
N TRP A 82 -5.56 -0.80 -12.43
CA TRP A 82 -6.73 -0.76 -13.32
C TRP A 82 -6.45 -1.36 -14.71
N HIS A 83 -5.24 -1.85 -14.96
CA HIS A 83 -4.88 -2.48 -16.23
C HIS A 83 -5.78 -3.69 -16.53
N ASN A 84 -6.16 -3.90 -17.79
CA ASN A 84 -7.12 -4.95 -18.16
C ASN A 84 -6.63 -6.35 -17.74
N GLU A 85 -5.38 -6.67 -18.05
CA GLU A 85 -4.80 -7.98 -17.70
C GLU A 85 -4.76 -8.25 -16.20
N VAL A 86 -4.53 -7.20 -15.38
CA VAL A 86 -4.57 -7.31 -13.91
C VAL A 86 -5.97 -7.69 -13.45
N ARG A 87 -7.00 -7.02 -13.99
CA ARG A 87 -8.40 -7.27 -13.62
C ARG A 87 -8.88 -8.63 -14.12
N ASP A 88 -8.57 -8.97 -15.36
CA ASP A 88 -8.92 -10.26 -15.96
C ASP A 88 -8.29 -11.40 -15.16
N TRP A 89 -7.04 -11.25 -14.74
CA TRP A 89 -6.38 -12.23 -13.88
C TRP A 89 -7.03 -12.31 -12.50
N LEU A 90 -7.30 -11.19 -11.81
CA LEU A 90 -7.99 -11.19 -10.52
C LEU A 90 -9.40 -11.81 -10.60
N ASN A 91 -10.13 -11.55 -11.69
CA ASN A 91 -11.45 -12.14 -11.98
C ASN A 91 -11.40 -13.67 -12.12
N LEU A 92 -10.27 -14.21 -12.58
CA LEU A 92 -10.05 -15.65 -12.73
C LEU A 92 -9.50 -16.30 -11.45
N THR A 93 -8.53 -15.67 -10.79
CA THR A 93 -7.79 -16.25 -9.67
C THR A 93 -8.54 -16.15 -8.34
N VAL A 94 -9.23 -15.03 -8.09
CA VAL A 94 -9.95 -14.77 -6.83
C VAL A 94 -11.33 -14.16 -7.11
N PRO A 95 -12.20 -14.83 -7.89
CA PRO A 95 -13.52 -14.30 -8.24
C PRO A 95 -14.32 -13.97 -6.98
N TYR A 96 -14.90 -12.77 -6.95
CA TYR A 96 -15.66 -12.21 -5.83
C TYR A 96 -14.88 -12.10 -4.51
N ARG A 97 -13.56 -12.23 -4.55
CA ARG A 97 -12.62 -12.10 -3.43
C ARG A 97 -11.52 -11.08 -3.71
N TRP A 98 -11.82 -10.08 -4.53
CA TRP A 98 -10.97 -8.90 -4.67
C TRP A 98 -11.79 -7.61 -4.67
N ILE A 99 -11.15 -6.52 -4.20
CA ILE A 99 -11.71 -5.18 -4.08
C ILE A 99 -10.75 -4.21 -4.75
N GLY A 100 -11.29 -3.31 -5.56
CA GLY A 100 -10.53 -2.28 -6.25
C GLY A 100 -11.45 -1.44 -7.10
N ARG A 101 -10.90 -0.63 -7.99
CA ARG A 101 -11.72 -0.03 -9.04
C ARG A 101 -12.40 -1.18 -9.82
N LYS A 102 -13.69 -1.01 -10.14
CA LYS A 102 -14.57 -2.06 -10.69
C LYS A 102 -15.30 -1.57 -11.94
N GLY A 103 -15.31 -2.40 -12.98
CA GLY A 103 -16.09 -2.23 -14.20
C GLY A 103 -17.35 -3.11 -14.21
N PRO A 104 -18.28 -2.91 -15.16
CA PRO A 104 -19.55 -3.65 -15.20
C PRO A 104 -19.41 -5.17 -15.26
N ASN A 105 -18.35 -5.65 -15.92
CA ASN A 105 -18.10 -7.09 -16.13
C ASN A 105 -17.09 -7.67 -15.13
N ASP A 106 -16.56 -6.86 -14.22
CA ASP A 106 -15.57 -7.32 -13.25
C ASP A 106 -16.23 -8.13 -12.13
N ARG A 107 -15.61 -9.26 -11.79
CA ARG A 107 -15.99 -10.15 -10.68
C ARG A 107 -15.37 -9.68 -9.35
N ALA A 108 -15.24 -8.38 -9.15
CA ALA A 108 -14.84 -7.81 -7.87
C ALA A 108 -15.98 -7.92 -6.85
N CYS A 109 -15.61 -8.20 -5.59
CA CYS A 109 -16.51 -8.25 -4.43
C CYS A 109 -17.21 -6.91 -4.26
N PHE A 110 -16.43 -5.83 -4.15
CA PHE A 110 -16.89 -4.46 -4.01
C PHE A 110 -16.07 -3.50 -4.88
N ALA A 111 -16.69 -2.39 -5.26
CA ALA A 111 -15.97 -1.28 -5.87
C ALA A 111 -15.29 -0.45 -4.78
N TRP A 112 -13.99 -0.20 -4.92
CA TRP A 112 -13.26 0.69 -4.03
C TRP A 112 -13.54 2.15 -4.41
N PRO A 113 -13.96 2.99 -3.45
CA PRO A 113 -14.22 4.40 -3.72
C PRO A 113 -12.93 5.14 -4.14
N PRO A 114 -13.02 6.07 -5.12
CA PRO A 114 -11.88 6.88 -5.50
C PRO A 114 -11.44 7.78 -4.34
N ARG A 115 -10.13 8.03 -4.22
CA ARG A 115 -9.54 8.94 -3.22
C ARG A 115 -9.91 8.60 -1.77
N SER A 116 -9.87 7.31 -1.42
CA SER A 116 -10.11 6.84 -0.05
C SER A 116 -8.84 6.24 0.57
N PRO A 117 -7.74 7.01 0.70
CA PRO A 117 -6.52 6.53 1.38
C PRO A 117 -6.80 6.22 2.85
N ASP A 118 -7.78 6.90 3.45
CA ASP A 118 -8.21 6.67 4.84
C ASP A 118 -8.71 5.24 5.08
N LEU A 119 -9.09 4.52 4.03
CA LEU A 119 -9.59 3.14 4.14
C LEU A 119 -8.56 2.08 3.72
N THR A 120 -7.35 2.49 3.34
CA THR A 120 -6.27 1.57 2.95
C THR A 120 -5.21 1.52 4.06
N PRO A 121 -5.00 0.39 4.76
CA PRO A 121 -3.98 0.28 5.80
C PRO A 121 -2.55 0.61 5.34
N CYS A 122 -2.24 0.38 4.06
CA CYS A 122 -0.97 0.81 3.49
C CYS A 122 -0.81 2.34 3.54
N ASP A 123 -1.88 3.08 3.23
CA ASP A 123 -1.85 4.54 3.08
C ASP A 123 -1.94 5.27 4.42
N PHE A 124 -2.89 4.90 5.29
CA PHE A 124 -3.09 5.59 6.56
C PHE A 124 -2.04 5.21 7.63
N TYR A 125 -1.36 4.06 7.48
CA TYR A 125 -0.39 3.58 8.47
C TYR A 125 0.97 3.22 7.86
N LEU A 126 1.04 2.18 7.01
CA LEU A 126 2.30 1.51 6.66
C LEU A 126 3.34 2.47 6.08
N TRP A 127 2.94 3.25 5.08
CA TRP A 127 3.85 4.16 4.40
C TRP A 127 4.30 5.31 5.30
N GLY A 128 3.44 5.80 6.20
CA GLY A 128 3.81 6.78 7.22
C GLY A 128 4.89 6.22 8.15
N PHE A 129 4.61 5.05 8.75
CA PHE A 129 5.51 4.37 9.66
C PHE A 129 6.90 4.08 9.06
N ILE A 130 6.94 3.63 7.81
CA ILE A 130 8.20 3.35 7.10
C ILE A 130 8.97 4.66 6.88
N LYS A 131 8.31 5.70 6.38
CA LYS A 131 8.95 7.01 6.14
C LYS A 131 9.57 7.58 7.43
N ASP A 132 8.84 7.50 8.54
CA ASP A 132 9.30 8.03 9.83
C ASP A 132 10.57 7.34 10.36
N ARG A 133 10.79 6.06 9.99
CA ARG A 133 12.00 5.30 10.37
C ARG A 133 13.14 5.45 9.38
N VAL A 134 12.80 5.52 8.09
CA VAL A 134 13.79 5.57 7.01
C VAL A 134 14.51 6.92 7.00
N TYR A 135 13.77 8.01 7.22
CA TYR A 135 14.27 9.39 7.13
C TYR A 135 14.69 9.98 8.48
N VAL A 136 15.15 9.13 9.43
CA VAL A 136 15.81 9.59 10.66
C VAL A 136 17.28 9.92 10.36
N PRO A 137 17.80 11.10 10.80
CA PRO A 137 19.20 11.45 10.63
C PRO A 137 20.18 10.42 11.27
N PRO A 138 21.31 10.12 10.61
CA PRO A 138 21.73 10.61 9.30
C PRO A 138 20.84 10.05 8.18
N LEU A 139 20.49 10.89 7.20
CA LEU A 139 19.66 10.49 6.06
C LEU A 139 20.32 9.35 5.27
N PRO A 140 19.55 8.52 4.53
CA PRO A 140 20.10 7.43 3.74
C PRO A 140 21.20 7.91 2.79
N ALA A 141 22.36 7.25 2.82
CA ALA A 141 23.53 7.69 2.05
C ALA A 141 23.42 7.36 0.56
N ASP A 142 22.78 6.23 0.24
CA ASP A 142 22.60 5.72 -1.12
C ASP A 142 21.36 4.79 -1.22
N LEU A 143 21.11 4.22 -2.40
CA LEU A 143 19.98 3.31 -2.62
C LEU A 143 20.10 1.99 -1.82
N PRO A 144 21.28 1.36 -1.71
CA PRO A 144 21.46 0.22 -0.80
C PRO A 144 21.12 0.52 0.66
N ASP A 145 21.59 1.63 1.23
CA ASP A 145 21.25 2.05 2.59
C ASP A 145 19.74 2.31 2.72
N LEU A 146 19.14 3.01 1.75
CA LEU A 146 17.70 3.23 1.71
C LEU A 146 16.91 1.91 1.70
N ARG A 147 17.32 0.93 0.89
CA ARG A 147 16.72 -0.42 0.84
C ARG A 147 16.81 -1.11 2.20
N ASN A 148 18.00 -1.16 2.80
CA ASN A 148 18.24 -1.80 4.09
C ASN A 148 17.39 -1.17 5.20
N ARG A 149 17.24 0.15 5.20
CA ARG A 149 16.39 0.87 6.16
C ARG A 149 14.92 0.55 5.98
N ILE A 150 14.43 0.43 4.74
CA ILE A 150 13.05 0.03 4.45
C ILE A 150 12.79 -1.40 4.94
N GLU A 151 13.70 -2.34 4.64
CA GLU A 151 13.61 -3.73 5.13
C GLU A 151 13.60 -3.79 6.66
N THR A 152 14.50 -3.05 7.31
CA THR A 152 14.57 -2.95 8.78
C THR A 152 13.29 -2.35 9.36
N ALA A 153 12.74 -1.30 8.74
CA ALA A 153 11.50 -0.68 9.20
C ALA A 153 10.32 -1.65 9.09
N VAL A 154 10.18 -2.36 7.97
CA VAL A 154 9.11 -3.35 7.80
C VAL A 154 9.25 -4.50 8.80
N ALA A 155 10.47 -5.01 9.00
CA ALA A 155 10.75 -6.09 9.97
C ALA A 155 10.46 -5.69 11.42
N ALA A 156 10.46 -4.39 11.74
CA ALA A 156 10.14 -3.88 13.07
C ALA A 156 8.63 -3.81 13.36
N ILE A 157 7.76 -4.09 12.39
CA ILE A 157 6.31 -4.09 12.60
C ILE A 157 5.90 -5.37 13.31
N THR A 158 5.35 -5.21 14.52
CA THR A 158 4.93 -6.33 15.38
C THR A 158 3.48 -6.76 15.11
N ASN A 159 3.13 -7.98 15.52
CA ASN A 159 1.75 -8.47 15.44
C ASN A 159 0.79 -7.60 16.25
N GLU A 160 1.21 -7.11 17.42
CA GLU A 160 0.42 -6.19 18.25
C GLU A 160 0.10 -4.90 17.48
N THR A 161 1.06 -4.41 16.69
CA THR A 161 0.83 -3.26 15.82
C THR A 161 -0.19 -3.58 14.72
N LEU A 162 -0.10 -4.76 14.09
CA LEU A 162 -1.04 -5.16 13.04
C LEU A 162 -2.48 -5.31 13.57
N ILE A 163 -2.65 -5.82 14.80
CA ILE A 163 -3.95 -5.89 15.45
C ILE A 163 -4.55 -4.48 15.59
N LYS A 164 -3.77 -3.51 16.09
CA LYS A 164 -4.23 -2.11 16.21
C LYS A 164 -4.58 -1.48 14.87
N VAL A 165 -3.80 -1.75 13.83
CA VAL A 165 -4.09 -1.28 12.46
C VAL A 165 -5.42 -1.85 11.97
N TRP A 166 -5.75 -3.10 12.31
CA TRP A 166 -7.01 -3.71 11.94
C TRP A 166 -8.20 -3.18 12.74
N GLU A 167 -8.02 -2.90 14.02
CA GLU A 167 -9.01 -2.21 14.87
C GLU A 167 -9.30 -0.81 14.34
N GLU A 168 -8.26 -0.07 13.97
CA GLU A 168 -8.38 1.26 13.36
C GLU A 168 -9.09 1.20 12.00
N LEU A 169 -8.80 0.19 11.16
CA LEU A 169 -9.53 -0.01 9.92
C LEU A 169 -11.03 -0.23 10.17
N ALA A 170 -11.39 -1.09 11.14
CA ALA A 170 -12.79 -1.33 11.49
C ALA A 170 -13.48 -0.04 11.96
N TYR A 171 -12.82 0.70 12.84
CA TYR A 171 -13.31 1.99 13.32
C TYR A 171 -13.53 2.99 12.17
N ARG A 172 -12.58 3.10 11.23
CA ARG A 172 -12.70 3.99 10.06
C ARG A 172 -13.83 3.61 9.13
N LEU A 173 -14.09 2.31 8.96
CA LEU A 173 -15.24 1.83 8.20
C LEU A 173 -16.56 2.22 8.89
N ASP A 174 -16.66 2.07 10.20
CA ASP A 174 -17.83 2.48 10.98
C ASP A 174 -18.09 3.98 10.88
N VAL A 175 -17.04 4.80 11.02
CA VAL A 175 -17.15 6.26 10.86
C VAL A 175 -17.60 6.61 9.44
N CYS A 176 -16.99 6.01 8.42
CA CYS A 176 -17.36 6.22 7.01
C CYS A 176 -18.84 5.89 6.76
N GLN A 177 -19.35 4.81 7.37
CA GLN A 177 -20.75 4.44 7.30
C GLN A 177 -21.66 5.49 7.96
N VAL A 178 -21.32 5.95 9.17
CA VAL A 178 -22.11 6.94 9.93
C VAL A 178 -22.10 8.30 9.23
N THR A 179 -21.01 8.68 8.59
CA THR A 179 -20.86 9.97 7.91
C THR A 179 -21.31 9.95 6.44
N ASN A 180 -21.90 8.84 5.96
CA ASN A 180 -22.26 8.65 4.55
C ASN A 180 -21.09 8.91 3.58
N GLY A 181 -19.87 8.52 3.95
CA GLY A 181 -18.69 8.65 3.11
C GLY A 181 -18.00 10.01 3.14
N ALA A 182 -18.24 10.84 4.17
CA ALA A 182 -17.46 12.06 4.36
C ALA A 182 -15.99 11.72 4.74
N HIS A 183 -15.06 12.61 4.39
CA HIS A 183 -13.65 12.45 4.72
C HIS A 183 -13.43 12.35 6.23
N ILE A 184 -12.58 11.39 6.64
CA ILE A 184 -12.15 11.22 8.02
C ILE A 184 -10.80 11.95 8.14
N GLU A 185 -10.83 13.28 8.26
CA GLU A 185 -9.63 14.05 8.63
C GLU A 185 -9.54 14.19 10.16
N HIS A 186 -8.41 13.76 10.71
CA HIS A 186 -7.97 13.85 12.10
C HIS A 186 -8.74 13.04 13.15
N LEU A 187 -8.17 11.89 13.50
CA LEU A 187 -8.11 11.38 14.88
C LEU A 187 -6.64 11.20 15.27
#